data_AF-A0A139P0G2-F1
#
_entry.id   AF-A0A139P0G2-F1
#
_cell.length_a   1.000
_cell.length_b   1.000
_cell.length_c   1.000
_cell.angle_alpha   90.00
_cell.angle_beta   90.00
_cell.angle_gamma   90.00
#
_symmetry.space_group_name_H-M   'P 1'
#
loop_
_entity.id
_entity.type
_entity.pdbx_description
1 polymer ?
#
loop_
_entity_poly.entity_id
_entity_poly.type
_entity_poly.pdbx_seq_one_letter_code
_entity_poly.pdbx_strand_id
1 'polypeptide(L)'
;MSATKDYFVLNNMVNIPIDGEIPLYYDREALTDYLKNEIEPHTMHFSSLKERLQYLIREDYVDEEVVGLYHGESGEIDSNFLEDLYQKIKEHDFAFKSFMGAYKFYNQYALKTDDSKTYLESFEDRVFLNALYLGNGDQNLATKIAEEMITQRYQPATPHS
;
A
#
# COMPACT_ATOMS: atom_id res chain seq x y z
N MET A 1 -10.59 19.46 21.98
CA MET A 1 -11.41 18.34 22.48
C MET A 1 -11.03 17.13 21.65
N SER A 2 -10.32 16.16 22.24
CA SER A 2 -9.88 14.97 21.50
C SER A 2 -11.09 14.04 21.40
N ALA A 3 -11.80 14.13 20.28
CA ALA A 3 -12.76 13.10 19.88
C ALA A 3 -11.94 11.81 19.72
N THR A 4 -12.18 10.84 20.58
CA THR A 4 -11.66 9.48 20.43
C THR A 4 -12.09 9.01 19.04
N LYS A 5 -11.16 9.04 18.08
CA LYS A 5 -11.45 9.01 16.64
C LYS A 5 -12.48 7.92 16.31
N ASP A 6 -13.56 8.30 15.61
CA ASP A 6 -14.80 7.52 15.49
C ASP A 6 -14.55 6.08 14.99
N TYR A 7 -13.57 5.86 14.11
CA TYR A 7 -13.15 4.52 13.68
C TYR A 7 -12.67 3.57 14.81
N PHE A 8 -12.03 4.07 15.87
CA PHE A 8 -11.64 3.22 17.02
C PHE A 8 -12.86 2.78 17.82
N VAL A 9 -13.87 3.64 17.93
CA VAL A 9 -15.13 3.32 18.59
C VAL A 9 -15.87 2.25 17.79
N LEU A 10 -15.93 2.40 16.47
CA LEU A 10 -16.52 1.41 15.56
C LEU A 10 -15.81 0.06 15.61
N ASN A 11 -14.47 0.01 15.57
CA ASN A 11 -13.75 -1.26 15.69
C ASN A 11 -13.93 -1.93 17.07
N ASN A 12 -14.03 -1.14 18.15
CA ASN A 12 -14.33 -1.69 19.48
C ASN A 12 -15.73 -2.31 19.55
N MET A 13 -16.71 -1.84 18.78
CA MET A 13 -18.05 -2.43 18.71
C MET A 13 -18.06 -3.83 18.08
N VAL A 14 -17.06 -4.19 17.26
CA VAL A 14 -16.89 -5.55 16.72
C VAL A 14 -16.69 -6.58 17.84
N ASN A 15 -16.12 -6.16 18.97
CA ASN A 15 -15.89 -7.04 20.13
C ASN A 15 -17.15 -7.24 21.00
N ILE A 16 -18.28 -6.59 20.67
CA ILE A 16 -19.55 -6.69 21.41
C ILE A 16 -20.53 -7.49 20.53
N PRO A 17 -20.81 -8.76 20.84
CA PRO A 17 -21.76 -9.55 20.06
C PRO A 17 -23.17 -8.96 20.11
N ILE A 18 -23.84 -8.91 18.96
CA ILE A 18 -25.26 -8.55 18.85
C ILE A 18 -26.00 -9.81 18.47
N ASP A 19 -26.95 -10.23 19.30
CA ASP A 19 -27.72 -11.47 19.12
C ASP A 19 -26.85 -12.75 18.96
N GLY A 20 -25.65 -12.74 19.55
CA GLY A 20 -24.70 -13.85 19.48
C GLY A 20 -23.82 -13.88 18.23
N GLU A 21 -23.99 -12.91 17.31
CA GLU A 21 -23.17 -12.76 16.11
C GLU A 21 -22.15 -11.61 16.26
N ILE A 22 -21.01 -11.76 15.60
CA ILE A 22 -19.98 -10.71 15.53
C ILE A 22 -20.43 -9.69 14.48
N PRO A 23 -20.63 -8.41 14.84
CA PRO A 23 -21.12 -7.41 13.91
C PRO A 23 -20.00 -6.91 12.98
N LEU A 24 -19.66 -7.71 11.97
CA LEU A 24 -18.58 -7.44 11.00
C LEU A 24 -18.81 -6.17 10.16
N TYR A 25 -20.05 -5.65 10.11
CA TYR A 25 -20.34 -4.40 9.42
C TYR A 25 -19.63 -3.20 10.08
N TYR A 26 -19.47 -3.20 11.41
CA TYR A 26 -18.73 -2.15 12.11
C TYR A 26 -17.24 -2.13 11.73
N ASP A 27 -16.64 -3.28 11.41
CA ASP A 27 -15.25 -3.32 10.94
C ASP A 27 -15.10 -2.66 9.56
N ARG A 28 -16.08 -2.87 8.67
CA ARG A 28 -16.10 -2.23 7.34
C ARG A 28 -16.33 -0.73 7.42
N GLU A 29 -17.22 -0.29 8.32
CA GLU A 29 -17.45 1.14 8.57
C GLU A 29 -16.20 1.80 9.18
N ALA A 30 -15.58 1.17 10.18
CA ALA A 30 -14.33 1.63 10.76
C ALA A 30 -13.21 1.74 9.71
N LEU A 31 -13.08 0.75 8.82
CA LEU A 31 -12.12 0.78 7.73
C LEU A 31 -12.37 1.96 6.79
N THR A 32 -13.62 2.13 6.35
CA THR A 32 -14.00 3.21 5.42
C THR A 32 -13.74 4.58 6.03
N ASP A 33 -14.15 4.77 7.29
CA ASP A 33 -13.92 6.00 8.04
C ASP A 33 -12.42 6.29 8.20
N TYR A 34 -11.63 5.27 8.58
CA TYR A 34 -10.19 5.40 8.74
C TYR A 34 -9.49 5.79 7.44
N LEU A 35 -9.79 5.10 6.33
CA LEU A 35 -9.17 5.42 5.05
C LEU A 35 -9.51 6.84 4.60
N LYS A 36 -10.77 7.24 4.72
CA LYS A 36 -11.24 8.55 4.24
C LYS A 36 -10.81 9.72 5.12
N ASN A 37 -10.87 9.57 6.44
CA ASN A 37 -10.68 10.69 7.36
C ASN A 37 -9.27 10.75 7.96
N GLU A 38 -8.56 9.62 8.04
CA GLU A 38 -7.19 9.58 8.54
C GLU A 38 -6.18 9.45 7.40
N ILE A 39 -6.36 8.50 6.48
CA ILE A 39 -5.31 8.17 5.51
C ILE A 39 -5.30 9.13 4.33
N GLU A 40 -6.40 9.24 3.59
CA GLU A 40 -6.52 10.05 2.38
C GLU A 40 -6.03 11.51 2.58
N PRO A 41 -6.49 12.28 3.58
CA PRO A 41 -6.04 13.66 3.78
C PRO A 41 -4.57 13.79 4.23
N HIS A 42 -3.99 12.73 4.78
CA HIS A 42 -2.59 12.71 5.23
C HIS A 42 -1.69 11.93 4.27
N THR A 43 -2.17 11.54 3.08
CA THR A 43 -1.36 10.86 2.07
C THR A 43 -0.88 11.86 1.02
N MET A 44 0.42 11.83 0.72
CA MET A 44 0.96 12.61 -0.38
C MET A 44 0.60 11.96 -1.71
N HIS A 45 -0.07 12.72 -2.59
CA HIS A 45 -0.40 12.27 -3.94
C HIS A 45 0.59 12.87 -4.94
N PHE A 46 1.05 12.01 -5.86
CA PHE A 46 1.95 12.39 -6.94
C PHE A 46 1.21 12.32 -8.28
N SER A 47 1.63 13.16 -9.24
CA SER A 47 0.98 13.22 -10.56
C SER A 47 1.43 12.07 -11.47
N SER A 48 2.58 11.45 -11.19
CA SER A 48 3.14 10.32 -11.93
C SER A 48 4.08 9.47 -11.07
N LEU A 49 4.34 8.22 -11.51
CA LEU A 49 5.34 7.36 -10.87
C LEU A 49 6.73 8.02 -10.91
N LYS A 50 7.08 8.67 -12.02
CA LYS A 50 8.33 9.42 -12.16
C LYS A 50 8.49 10.51 -11.10
N GLU A 51 7.47 11.35 -10.93
CA GLU A 51 7.50 12.42 -9.91
C GLU A 51 7.65 11.84 -8.50
N ARG A 52 6.93 10.74 -8.23
CA ARG A 52 7.03 10.01 -6.97
C ARG A 52 8.45 9.50 -6.71
N LEU A 53 9.04 8.77 -7.66
CA LEU A 53 10.40 8.21 -7.49
C LEU A 53 11.43 9.31 -7.34
N GLN A 54 11.33 10.40 -8.11
CA GLN A 54 12.21 11.55 -7.97
C GLN A 54 12.11 12.19 -6.57
N TYR A 55 10.90 12.34 -6.03
CA TYR A 55 10.71 12.84 -4.67
C TYR A 55 11.32 11.90 -3.64
N LEU A 56 11.01 10.60 -3.73
CA LEU A 56 11.49 9.62 -2.74
C LEU A 56 13.01 9.45 -2.75
N ILE A 57 13.64 9.52 -3.92
CA ILE A 57 15.10 9.49 -4.03
C ILE A 57 15.71 10.78 -3.50
N ARG A 58 15.16 11.94 -3.87
CA ARG A 58 15.72 13.24 -3.46
C ARG A 58 15.68 13.44 -1.94
N GLU A 59 14.64 12.95 -1.29
CA GLU A 59 14.48 13.04 0.17
C GLU A 59 15.05 11.81 0.90
N ASP A 60 15.88 10.99 0.24
CA ASP A 60 16.58 9.82 0.80
C ASP A 60 15.66 8.72 1.40
N TYR A 61 14.39 8.65 0.95
CA TYR A 61 13.47 7.58 1.34
C TYR A 61 13.66 6.28 0.55
N VAL A 62 14.15 6.38 -0.68
CA VAL A 62 14.43 5.24 -1.57
C VAL A 62 15.81 5.44 -2.17
N ASP A 63 16.62 4.38 -2.14
CA ASP A 63 17.95 4.41 -2.75
C ASP A 63 17.83 4.46 -4.28
N GLU A 64 18.54 5.40 -4.91
CA GLU A 64 18.60 5.55 -6.36
C GLU A 64 19.12 4.27 -7.02
N GLU A 65 20.02 3.53 -6.35
CA GLU A 65 20.56 2.28 -6.88
C GLU A 65 19.46 1.24 -7.13
N VAL A 66 18.43 1.16 -6.27
CA VAL A 66 17.35 0.17 -6.41
C VAL A 66 16.57 0.36 -7.70
N VAL A 67 16.28 1.61 -8.06
CA VAL A 67 15.60 1.94 -9.32
C VAL A 67 16.58 1.89 -10.49
N GLY A 68 17.82 2.30 -10.24
CA GLY A 68 18.90 2.34 -11.21
C GLY A 68 19.29 0.97 -11.76
N LEU A 69 19.13 -0.11 -11.00
CA LEU A 69 19.46 -1.48 -11.43
C LEU A 69 18.63 -2.01 -12.61
N TYR A 70 17.49 -1.39 -12.90
CA TYR A 70 16.56 -1.84 -13.94
C TYR A 70 16.87 -1.17 -15.27
N HIS A 71 17.81 -1.73 -16.02
CA HIS A 71 18.23 -1.20 -17.33
C HIS A 71 17.51 -1.87 -18.50
N GLY A 72 17.21 -1.09 -19.55
CA GLY A 72 16.71 -1.59 -20.83
C GLY A 72 17.85 -2.01 -21.76
N GLU A 73 17.52 -2.41 -22.99
CA GLU A 73 18.51 -2.85 -24.00
C GLU A 73 19.57 -1.79 -24.33
N SER A 74 19.24 -0.51 -24.16
CA SER A 74 20.14 0.63 -24.38
C SER A 74 21.10 0.90 -23.21
N GLY A 75 20.94 0.23 -22.07
CA GLY A 75 21.72 0.47 -20.85
C GLY A 75 21.22 1.63 -19.98
N GLU A 76 20.15 2.32 -20.39
CA GLU A 76 19.46 3.34 -19.56
C GLU A 76 18.39 2.70 -18.68
N ILE A 77 17.95 3.41 -17.64
CA ILE A 77 16.85 2.95 -16.77
C ILE A 77 15.60 2.71 -17.62
N ASP A 78 15.06 1.49 -17.55
CA ASP A 78 13.86 1.08 -18.26
C ASP A 78 12.61 1.64 -17.58
N SER A 79 12.31 2.91 -17.89
CA SER A 79 11.12 3.59 -17.36
C SER A 79 9.82 2.91 -17.82
N ASN A 80 9.83 2.23 -18.98
CA ASN A 80 8.65 1.51 -19.46
C ASN A 80 8.38 0.29 -18.59
N PHE A 81 9.42 -0.49 -18.26
CA PHE A 81 9.28 -1.61 -17.34
C PHE A 81 8.75 -1.15 -15.97
N LEU A 82 9.28 -0.06 -15.42
CA LEU A 82 8.86 0.45 -14.11
C LEU A 82 7.37 0.88 -14.12
N GLU A 83 6.95 1.61 -15.16
CA GLU A 83 5.54 2.00 -15.34
C GLU A 83 4.65 0.77 -15.55
N ASP A 84 5.06 -0.19 -16.38
CA ASP A 84 4.31 -1.42 -16.64
C ASP A 84 4.16 -2.27 -15.37
N LEU A 85 5.22 -2.41 -14.58
CA LEU A 85 5.17 -3.13 -13.30
C LEU A 85 4.23 -2.42 -12.31
N TYR A 86 4.34 -1.10 -12.20
CA TYR A 86 3.48 -0.31 -11.31
C TYR A 86 2.01 -0.40 -11.73
N GLN A 87 1.73 -0.30 -13.03
CA GLN A 87 0.39 -0.44 -13.60
C GLN A 87 -0.19 -1.82 -13.33
N LYS A 88 0.57 -2.91 -13.53
CA LYS A 88 0.13 -4.27 -13.19
C LYS A 88 -0.27 -4.40 -11.73
N ILE A 89 0.49 -3.81 -10.81
CA ILE A 89 0.15 -3.81 -9.38
C ILE A 89 -1.17 -3.06 -9.15
N LYS A 90 -1.34 -1.88 -9.77
CA LYS A 90 -2.56 -1.06 -9.66
C LYS A 90 -3.79 -1.73 -10.26
N GLU A 91 -3.65 -2.56 -11.28
CA GLU A 91 -4.75 -3.33 -11.88
C GLU A 91 -5.37 -4.35 -10.93
N HIS A 92 -4.68 -4.74 -9.85
CA HIS A 92 -5.26 -5.58 -8.81
C HIS A 92 -6.27 -4.84 -7.92
N ASP A 93 -6.35 -3.49 -8.02
CA ASP A 93 -7.28 -2.63 -7.27
C ASP A 93 -7.34 -3.03 -5.79
N PHE A 94 -6.17 -3.01 -5.14
CA PHE A 94 -6.06 -3.59 -3.80
C PHE A 94 -6.87 -2.78 -2.79
N ALA A 95 -7.84 -3.46 -2.16
CA ALA A 95 -8.59 -2.94 -1.03
C ALA A 95 -8.32 -3.76 0.24
N PHE A 96 -8.06 -3.08 1.35
CA PHE A 96 -8.02 -3.73 2.65
C PHE A 96 -9.38 -4.37 2.98
N LYS A 97 -9.36 -5.57 3.56
CA LYS A 97 -10.58 -6.30 3.94
C LYS A 97 -11.02 -6.06 5.38
N SER A 98 -10.17 -5.43 6.20
CA SER A 98 -10.46 -5.13 7.60
C SER A 98 -9.76 -3.86 8.06
N PHE A 99 -10.37 -3.18 9.04
CA PHE A 99 -9.78 -2.00 9.68
C PHE A 99 -8.42 -2.33 10.29
N MET A 100 -8.32 -3.44 11.02
CA MET A 100 -7.08 -3.84 11.69
C MET A 100 -5.94 -4.09 10.70
N GLY A 101 -6.25 -4.62 9.50
CA GLY A 101 -5.26 -4.81 8.43
C GLY A 101 -4.71 -3.49 7.92
N ALA A 102 -5.58 -2.53 7.60
CA ALA A 102 -5.19 -1.19 7.18
C ALA A 102 -4.43 -0.46 8.30
N TYR A 103 -4.96 -0.48 9.51
CA TYR A 103 -4.36 0.16 10.67
C TYR A 103 -2.94 -0.34 10.93
N LYS A 104 -2.71 -1.66 10.95
CA LYS A 104 -1.36 -2.21 11.10
C LYS A 104 -0.44 -1.81 9.96
N PHE A 105 -0.90 -1.87 8.72
CA PHE A 105 -0.10 -1.43 7.57
C PHE A 105 0.37 0.02 7.74
N TYR A 106 -0.57 0.95 7.93
CA TYR A 106 -0.23 2.38 8.03
C TYR A 106 0.55 2.75 9.30
N ASN A 107 0.38 2.03 10.42
CA ASN A 107 1.09 2.36 11.65
C ASN A 107 2.48 1.72 11.76
N GLN A 108 2.69 0.53 11.16
CA GLN A 108 3.94 -0.22 11.35
C GLN A 108 4.78 -0.32 10.09
N TYR A 109 4.17 -0.25 8.91
CA TYR A 109 4.85 -0.53 7.65
C TYR A 109 4.94 0.71 6.78
N ALA A 110 3.83 1.44 6.58
CA ALA A 110 3.78 2.55 5.64
C ALA A 110 4.88 3.58 5.89
N LEU A 111 5.60 3.92 4.82
CA LEU A 111 6.57 5.00 4.80
C LEU A 111 5.86 6.34 5.09
N LYS A 112 6.49 7.12 5.97
CA LYS A 112 6.04 8.45 6.36
C LYS A 112 7.16 9.45 6.18
N THR A 113 6.80 10.71 6.11
CA THR A 113 7.75 11.80 6.26
C THR A 113 8.48 11.72 7.60
N ASP A 114 9.66 12.33 7.71
CA ASP A 114 10.45 12.34 8.95
C ASP A 114 9.68 12.88 10.16
N ASP A 115 8.77 13.83 9.93
CA ASP A 115 7.90 14.38 10.98
C ASP A 115 6.70 13.47 11.32
N SER A 116 6.59 12.31 10.67
CA SER A 116 5.57 11.28 10.83
C SER A 116 4.13 11.74 10.58
N LYS A 117 3.93 12.88 9.91
CA LYS A 117 2.59 13.45 9.67
C LYS A 117 1.96 13.04 8.36
N THR A 118 2.77 12.70 7.36
CA THR A 118 2.29 12.43 6.00
C THR A 118 2.75 11.05 5.55
N TYR A 119 1.81 10.27 5.02
CA TYR A 119 2.08 8.99 4.39
C TYR A 119 2.59 9.21 2.97
N LEU A 120 3.66 8.49 2.62
CA LEU A 120 4.33 8.59 1.31
C LEU A 120 4.05 7.38 0.41
N GLU A 121 3.33 6.38 0.92
CA GLU A 121 3.04 5.16 0.18
C GLU A 121 1.69 4.54 0.57
N SER A 122 1.07 3.93 -0.43
CA SER A 122 0.00 2.94 -0.28
C SER A 122 0.56 1.52 -0.16
N PHE A 123 -0.32 0.54 0.00
CA PHE A 123 0.10 -0.87 0.00
C PHE A 123 0.73 -1.29 -1.34
N GLU A 124 0.15 -0.85 -2.44
CA GLU A 124 0.63 -1.12 -3.81
C GLU A 124 2.02 -0.53 -4.04
N ASP A 125 2.25 0.69 -3.56
CA ASP A 125 3.54 1.36 -3.59
C ASP A 125 4.62 0.58 -2.83
N ARG A 126 4.27 0.02 -1.68
CA ARG A 126 5.17 -0.83 -0.89
C ARG A 126 5.48 -2.12 -1.65
N VAL A 127 4.49 -2.73 -2.30
CA VAL A 127 4.70 -3.93 -3.12
C VAL A 127 5.66 -3.61 -4.27
N PHE A 128 5.47 -2.48 -4.95
CA PHE A 128 6.34 -2.03 -6.03
C PHE A 128 7.80 -1.87 -5.58
N LEU A 129 8.06 -1.10 -4.52
CA LEU A 129 9.43 -0.87 -4.04
C LEU A 129 10.09 -2.16 -3.53
N ASN A 130 9.35 -3.01 -2.80
CA ASN A 130 9.87 -4.29 -2.35
C ASN A 130 10.19 -5.24 -3.52
N ALA A 131 9.36 -5.24 -4.55
CA ALA A 131 9.58 -6.05 -5.74
C ALA A 131 10.86 -5.62 -6.49
N LEU A 132 11.10 -4.31 -6.61
CA LEU A 132 12.35 -3.79 -7.19
C LEU A 132 13.56 -4.14 -6.32
N TYR A 133 13.45 -3.95 -5.01
CA TYR A 133 14.54 -4.25 -4.08
C TYR A 133 14.93 -5.74 -4.11
N LEU A 134 13.95 -6.64 -4.03
CA LEU A 134 14.19 -8.08 -4.03
C LEU A 134 14.51 -8.63 -5.43
N GLY A 135 13.99 -7.99 -6.47
CA GLY A 135 14.29 -8.35 -7.86
C GLY A 135 15.71 -7.98 -8.26
N ASN A 136 16.35 -7.01 -7.60
CA ASN A 136 17.77 -6.68 -7.73
C ASN A 136 18.23 -6.54 -9.20
N GLY A 137 17.43 -5.84 -10.01
CA GLY A 137 17.67 -5.61 -11.44
C GLY A 137 17.09 -6.67 -12.38
N ASP A 138 16.61 -7.82 -11.88
CA ASP A 138 15.90 -8.80 -12.69
C ASP A 138 14.41 -8.41 -12.83
N GLN A 139 14.04 -7.95 -14.02
CA GLN A 139 12.68 -7.54 -14.37
C GLN A 139 11.64 -8.66 -14.21
N ASN A 140 12.00 -9.90 -14.57
CA ASN A 140 11.09 -11.04 -14.48
C ASN A 140 10.88 -11.45 -13.03
N LEU A 141 11.96 -11.44 -12.24
CA LEU A 141 11.88 -11.73 -10.81
C LEU A 141 11.06 -10.69 -10.08
N ALA A 142 11.31 -9.40 -10.32
CA ALA A 142 10.53 -8.30 -9.74
C ALA A 142 9.04 -8.43 -10.05
N THR A 143 8.69 -8.72 -11.31
CA THR A 143 7.29 -8.92 -11.71
C THR A 143 6.63 -10.05 -10.93
N LYS A 144 7.31 -11.22 -10.82
CA LYS A 144 6.77 -12.36 -10.06
C LYS A 144 6.62 -12.04 -8.57
N ILE A 145 7.58 -11.34 -7.99
CA ILE A 145 7.52 -10.95 -6.57
C ILE A 145 6.35 -9.99 -6.35
N ALA A 146 6.17 -9.00 -7.22
CA ALA A 146 5.04 -8.07 -7.15
C ALA A 146 3.70 -8.80 -7.21
N GLU A 147 3.54 -9.69 -8.20
CA GLU A 147 2.33 -10.51 -8.37
C GLU A 147 2.06 -11.37 -7.13
N GLU A 148 3.07 -12.06 -6.59
CA GLU A 148 2.91 -12.87 -5.38
C GLU A 148 2.54 -12.00 -4.17
N MET A 149 3.19 -10.85 -3.98
CA MET A 149 2.94 -9.99 -2.83
C MET A 149 1.53 -9.37 -2.85
N ILE A 150 1.08 -8.91 -4.01
CA ILE A 150 -0.25 -8.31 -4.15
C ILE A 150 -1.34 -9.37 -4.05
N THR A 151 -1.14 -10.57 -4.62
CA THR A 151 -2.13 -11.66 -4.62
C THR A 151 -2.16 -12.46 -3.31
N GLN A 152 -1.04 -12.72 -2.63
CA GLN A 152 -1.03 -13.43 -1.34
C GLN A 152 -1.78 -12.63 -0.26
N ARG A 153 -1.67 -11.30 -0.30
CA ARG A 153 -2.51 -10.43 0.55
C ARG A 153 -3.95 -10.37 0.08
N TYR A 154 -4.17 -10.42 -1.23
CA TYR A 154 -5.47 -10.41 -1.85
C TYR A 154 -5.95 -11.82 -2.20
N GLN A 155 -5.82 -12.84 -1.34
CA GLN A 155 -6.56 -14.09 -1.57
C GLN A 155 -8.06 -13.74 -1.50
N PRO A 156 -8.81 -13.67 -2.63
CA PRO A 156 -10.24 -13.53 -2.57
C PRO A 156 -10.72 -14.79 -1.86
N ALA A 157 -11.62 -14.67 -0.88
CA ALA A 157 -12.34 -15.85 -0.44
C ALA A 157 -12.97 -16.42 -1.71
N THR A 158 -12.47 -17.56 -2.17
CA THR A 158 -13.02 -18.22 -3.36
C THR A 158 -14.49 -18.44 -3.03
N PRO A 159 -15.45 -17.96 -3.82
CA PRO A 159 -16.82 -18.37 -3.61
C PRO A 159 -16.85 -19.86 -3.93
N HIS A 160 -16.96 -20.68 -2.88
CA HIS A 160 -17.37 -22.06 -3.09
C HIS A 160 -18.74 -21.99 -3.78
N SER A 161 -18.74 -22.38 -5.04
CA SER A 161 -19.93 -22.58 -5.85
C SER A 161 -20.75 -23.74 -5.30
#